data_AF-A0A0G0LK34-F1
#
_entry.id   AF-A0A0G0LK34-F1
#
_cell.length_a   1.000
_cell.length_b   1.000
_cell.length_c   1.000
_cell.angle_alpha   90.00
_cell.angle_beta   90.00
_cell.angle_gamma   90.00
#
_symmetry.space_group_name_H-M   'P 1'
#
loop_
_entity.id
_entity.type
_entity.pdbx_description
1 polymer ?
#
loop_
_entity_poly.entity_id
_entity_poly.type
_entity_poly.pdbx_seq_one_letter_code
_entity_poly.pdbx_strand_id
1 'polypeptide(L)'
;MDGLTIASVIGFLTTTVAIFVKVIGLPDQIKKIYKRKSTEGISTIFFLLAFVSYFLWTIHGIYQKDNVLIIGQGAGMITTGIILGQILIYRNRN
;
A
#
# COMPACT_ATOMS: atom_id res chain seq x y z
N MET A 1 11.70 -25.88 -24.27
CA MET A 1 11.18 -25.85 -22.89
C MET A 1 12.03 -24.86 -22.15
N ASP A 2 11.64 -23.59 -22.15
CA ASP A 2 12.40 -22.55 -21.47
C ASP A 2 12.25 -22.80 -19.97
N GLY A 3 13.29 -23.39 -19.39
CA GLY A 3 13.41 -23.55 -17.95
C GLY A 3 13.24 -22.18 -17.29
N LEU A 4 12.50 -22.17 -16.18
CA LEU A 4 12.18 -20.98 -15.39
C LEU A 4 13.36 -19.99 -15.34
N THR A 5 13.25 -18.86 -16.04
CA THR A 5 14.30 -17.83 -15.96
C THR A 5 14.26 -17.20 -14.57
N ILE A 6 15.42 -16.78 -14.04
CA ILE A 6 15.49 -16.08 -12.74
C ILE A 6 14.58 -14.85 -12.76
N ALA A 7 14.51 -14.14 -13.90
CA ALA A 7 13.63 -12.99 -14.07
C ALA A 7 12.14 -13.35 -13.88
N SER A 8 11.69 -14.49 -14.42
CA SER A 8 10.31 -14.97 -14.25
C SER A 8 10.00 -15.31 -12.79
N VAL A 9 10.94 -15.94 -12.08
CA VAL A 9 10.80 -16.25 -10.65
C VAL A 9 10.65 -14.99 -9.82
N ILE A 10 11.56 -14.03 -10.02
CA ILE A 10 11.54 -12.76 -9.29
C ILE A 10 10.27 -11.99 -9.60
N GLY A 11 9.85 -11.90 -10.87
CA GLY A 11 8.62 -11.21 -11.27
C GLY A 11 7.37 -11.79 -10.59
N PHE A 12 7.27 -13.12 -10.50
CA PHE A 12 6.18 -13.80 -9.82
C PHE A 12 6.18 -13.50 -8.31
N LEU A 13 7.33 -13.63 -7.65
CA LEU A 13 7.47 -13.38 -6.21
C LEU A 13 7.18 -11.93 -5.86
N THR A 14 7.74 -10.98 -6.60
CA THR A 14 7.51 -9.54 -6.40
C THR A 14 6.04 -9.20 -6.54
N THR A 15 5.36 -9.70 -7.58
CA THR A 15 3.93 -9.45 -7.80
C THR A 15 3.08 -10.04 -6.68
N THR A 16 3.38 -11.27 -6.26
CA THR A 16 2.66 -11.97 -5.18
C THR A 16 2.79 -11.22 -3.85
N VAL A 17 4.02 -10.89 -3.45
CA VAL A 17 4.27 -10.16 -2.20
C VAL A 17 3.66 -8.76 -2.27
N ALA A 18 3.76 -8.09 -3.43
CA ALA A 18 3.13 -6.79 -3.62
C ALA A 18 1.62 -6.86 -3.38
N ILE A 19 0.91 -7.86 -3.92
CA ILE A 19 -0.52 -8.03 -3.67
C ILE A 19 -0.80 -8.26 -2.18
N PHE A 20 -0.04 -9.14 -1.50
CA PHE A 20 -0.23 -9.39 -0.08
C PHE A 20 -0.01 -8.17 0.80
N VAL A 21 0.94 -7.30 0.47
CA VAL A 21 1.11 -6.04 1.20
C VAL A 21 -0.15 -5.18 1.13
N LYS A 22 -0.77 -5.02 -0.05
CA LYS A 22 -1.97 -4.18 -0.22
C LYS A 22 -3.25 -4.83 0.32
N VAL A 23 -3.38 -6.15 0.25
CA VAL A 23 -4.62 -6.87 0.59
C VAL A 23 -4.62 -7.41 2.03
N ILE A 24 -3.45 -7.69 2.60
CA ILE A 24 -3.32 -8.26 3.93
C ILE A 24 -2.60 -7.28 4.86
N GLY A 25 -1.39 -6.86 4.52
CA GLY A 25 -0.53 -6.05 5.40
C GLY A 25 -1.16 -4.70 5.78
N LEU A 26 -1.53 -3.89 4.79
CA LEU A 26 -2.13 -2.58 5.05
C LEU A 26 -3.52 -2.70 5.71
N PRO A 27 -4.43 -3.60 5.28
CA PRO A 27 -5.68 -3.83 6.00
C PRO A 27 -5.52 -4.33 7.43
N ASP A 28 -4.51 -5.15 7.74
CA ASP A 28 -4.17 -5.53 9.11
C ASP A 28 -3.76 -4.32 9.95
N GLN A 29 -2.93 -3.42 9.41
CA GLN A 29 -2.58 -2.17 10.08
C GLN A 29 -3.81 -1.29 10.34
N ILE A 30 -4.71 -1.15 9.36
CA ILE A 30 -5.99 -0.42 9.52
C ILE A 30 -6.81 -1.01 10.67
N LYS A 31 -6.93 -2.35 10.73
CA LYS A 31 -7.66 -3.06 11.78
C LYS A 31 -7.00 -2.85 13.15
N LYS A 32 -5.68 -2.92 13.24
CA LYS A 32 -4.92 -2.70 14.48
C LYS A 32 -5.14 -1.30 15.04
N ILE A 33 -5.03 -0.28 14.21
CA ILE A 33 -5.29 1.11 14.61
C ILE A 33 -6.75 1.26 15.08
N TYR A 34 -7.69 0.73 14.30
CA TYR A 34 -9.10 0.82 14.65
C TYR A 34 -9.43 0.12 15.99
N LYS A 35 -8.82 -1.03 16.27
CA LYS A 35 -9.03 -1.76 17.54
C LYS A 35 -8.37 -1.06 18.72
N ARG A 36 -7.12 -0.59 18.56
CA ARG A 36 -6.37 0.07 19.63
C ARG A 36 -6.80 1.51 19.88
N LYS A 37 -7.47 2.15 18.91
CA LYS A 37 -7.85 3.58 18.93
C LYS A 37 -6.66 4.51 19.22
N SER A 38 -5.45 4.05 18.90
CA SER A 38 -4.18 4.75 19.15
C SER A 38 -3.26 4.52 17.96
N THR A 39 -2.44 5.52 17.67
CA THR A 39 -1.42 5.49 16.61
C THR A 39 0.00 5.52 17.18
N GLU A 40 0.16 5.15 18.45
CA GLU A 40 1.47 5.02 19.08
C GLU A 40 2.35 4.02 18.31
N GLY A 41 3.60 4.42 18.02
CA GLY A 41 4.55 3.64 17.24
C GLY A 41 4.32 3.67 15.71
N ILE A 42 3.37 4.46 15.21
CA ILE A 42 3.08 4.56 13.77
C ILE A 42 3.73 5.82 13.20
N SER A 43 4.64 5.65 12.24
CA SER A 43 5.30 6.77 11.56
C SER A 43 4.35 7.48 10.59
N THR A 44 3.92 8.69 10.94
CA THR A 44 3.05 9.52 10.08
C THR A 44 3.76 9.90 8.78
N ILE A 45 5.04 10.27 8.85
CA ILE A 45 5.84 10.67 7.68
C ILE A 45 5.95 9.51 6.69
N PHE A 46 6.18 8.29 7.18
CA PHE A 46 6.25 7.11 6.32
C PHE A 46 4.95 6.89 5.55
N PHE A 47 3.81 6.90 6.24
CA PHE A 47 2.51 6.69 5.58
C PHE A 47 2.14 7.85 4.64
N LEU A 48 2.57 9.07 4.93
CA LEU A 48 2.39 10.22 4.03
C LEU A 48 3.20 10.03 2.74
N LEU A 49 4.48 9.71 2.84
CA LEU A 49 5.33 9.47 1.68
C LEU A 49 4.85 8.26 0.87
N ALA A 50 4.40 7.19 1.54
CA ALA A 50 3.82 6.03 0.88
C ALA A 50 2.54 6.40 0.12
N PHE A 51 1.64 7.18 0.73
CA PHE A 51 0.42 7.66 0.07
C PHE A 51 0.74 8.50 -1.17
N VAL A 52 1.63 9.48 -1.04
CA VAL A 52 2.06 10.32 -2.17
C VAL A 52 2.67 9.47 -3.29
N SER A 53 3.53 8.51 -2.94
CA SER A 53 4.13 7.60 -3.91
C SER A 53 3.06 6.78 -4.66
N TYR A 54 2.14 6.14 -3.95
CA TYR A 54 1.07 5.36 -4.57
C TYR A 54 0.15 6.24 -5.43
N PHE A 55 -0.18 7.45 -4.98
CA PHE A 55 -0.97 8.40 -5.75
C PHE A 55 -0.28 8.77 -7.07
N LEU A 56 0.99 9.16 -7.03
CA LEU A 56 1.76 9.52 -8.22
C LEU A 56 1.90 8.35 -9.18
N TRP A 57 2.17 7.14 -8.67
CA TRP A 57 2.24 5.94 -9.50
C TRP A 57 0.89 5.55 -10.13
N THR A 58 -0.21 5.77 -9.42
CA THR A 58 -1.56 5.56 -9.97
C THR A 58 -1.81 6.53 -11.11
N ILE A 59 -1.49 7.82 -10.94
CA ILE A 59 -1.57 8.82 -12.01
C ILE A 59 -0.70 8.43 -13.19
N HIS A 60 0.54 8.01 -12.94
CA HIS A 60 1.43 7.54 -13.99
C HIS A 60 0.83 6.35 -14.76
N GLY A 61 0.24 5.37 -14.06
CA GLY A 61 -0.47 4.25 -14.69
C GLY A 61 -1.64 4.70 -15.57
N ILE A 62 -2.40 5.72 -15.16
CA ILE A 62 -3.47 6.31 -15.97
C ILE A 62 -2.90 6.88 -17.27
N TYR A 63 -1.81 7.67 -17.20
CA TYR A 63 -1.16 8.23 -18.38
C TYR A 63 -0.61 7.16 -19.33
N GLN A 64 -0.08 6.07 -18.78
CA GLN A 64 0.43 4.93 -19.56
C GLN A 64 -0.68 3.99 -20.05
N LYS A 65 -1.94 4.21 -19.66
CA LYS A 65 -3.07 3.29 -19.89
C LYS A 65 -2.79 1.86 -19.38
N ASP A 66 -2.02 1.74 -18.30
CA ASP A 66 -1.64 0.48 -17.69
C ASP A 66 -2.58 0.14 -16.52
N ASN A 67 -3.58 -0.70 -16.80
CA ASN A 67 -4.57 -1.11 -15.81
C ASN A 67 -3.95 -1.86 -14.62
N VAL A 68 -2.85 -2.59 -14.82
CA VAL A 68 -2.19 -3.34 -13.74
C VAL A 68 -1.57 -2.36 -12.74
N LEU A 69 -0.89 -1.33 -13.25
CA LEU A 69 -0.30 -0.29 -12.43
C LEU A 69 -1.38 0.55 -11.72
N ILE A 70 -2.45 0.92 -12.42
CA ILE A 70 -3.58 1.68 -11.86
C ILE A 70 -4.20 0.93 -10.68
N ILE A 71 -4.56 -0.35 -10.89
CA ILE A 71 -5.22 -1.15 -9.86
C ILE A 71 -4.27 -1.44 -8.70
N GLY A 72 -3.03 -1.87 -9.01
CA GLY A 72 -2.05 -2.27 -8.01
C GLY A 72 -1.62 -1.13 -7.09
N GLN A 73 -1.39 0.06 -7.66
CA GLN A 73 -0.95 1.24 -6.91
C GLN A 73 -2.15 1.98 -6.30
N GLY A 74 -3.29 2.00 -6.97
CA GLY A 74 -4.53 2.56 -6.45
C GLY A 74 -5.00 1.87 -5.17
N ALA A 75 -4.84 0.54 -5.07
CA ALA A 75 -5.11 -0.18 -3.82
C ALA A 75 -4.20 0.29 -2.66
N GLY A 76 -2.92 0.53 -2.94
CA GLY A 76 -1.96 1.09 -1.98
C GLY A 76 -2.33 2.50 -1.55
N MET A 77 -2.73 3.35 -2.51
CA MET A 77 -3.21 4.71 -2.26
C MET A 77 -4.43 4.73 -1.33
N ILE A 78 -5.45 3.91 -1.61
CA ILE A 78 -6.67 3.84 -0.79
C ILE A 78 -6.33 3.40 0.64
N THR A 79 -5.58 2.30 0.78
CA THR A 79 -5.27 1.73 2.10
C THR A 79 -4.36 2.62 2.95
N THR A 80 -3.32 3.22 2.36
CA THR A 80 -2.48 4.20 3.07
C THR A 80 -3.24 5.49 3.40
N GLY A 81 -4.17 5.92 2.54
CA GLY A 81 -5.08 7.05 2.82
C GLY A 81 -6.00 6.79 4.02
N ILE A 82 -6.54 5.58 4.15
CA ILE A 82 -7.32 5.18 5.34
C ILE A 82 -6.45 5.24 6.60
N ILE A 83 -5.22 4.71 6.54
CA ILE A 83 -4.28 4.76 7.69
C ILE A 83 -3.97 6.20 8.08
N LEU A 84 -3.72 7.09 7.12
CA LEU A 84 -3.52 8.52 7.38
C LEU A 84 -4.75 9.16 8.02
N GLY A 85 -5.95 8.86 7.52
CA GLY A 85 -7.20 9.30 8.15
C GLY A 85 -7.32 8.84 9.60
N GLN A 86 -6.98 7.58 9.88
CA GLN A 86 -6.97 7.06 11.24
C GLN A 86 -5.91 7.73 12.12
N ILE A 87 -4.72 8.03 11.58
CA ILE A 87 -3.70 8.80 12.29
C ILE A 87 -4.26 10.17 12.69
N LEU A 88 -4.90 10.89 11.77
CA LEU A 88 -5.49 12.19 12.08
C LEU A 88 -6.59 12.12 13.15
N ILE A 89 -7.42 11.07 13.13
CA ILE A 89 -8.52 10.88 14.09
C ILE A 89 -8.02 10.48 15.48
N TYR A 90 -7.04 9.58 15.58
CA TYR A 90 -6.61 8.99 16.85
C TYR A 90 -5.38 9.66 17.48
N ARG A 91 -4.63 10.49 16.74
CA ARG A 91 -3.42 11.15 17.25
C ARG A 91 -3.67 12.09 18.44
N ASN A 92 -4.82 12.75 18.50
CA ASN A 92 -5.18 13.69 19.58
C ASN A 92 -6.01 13.04 20.71
N ARG A 93 -6.19 11.71 20.67
CA ARG A 93 -6.88 10.95 21.72
C ARG A 93 -5.91 10.29 22.72
N ASN A 94 -4.61 10.45 22.48
CA ASN A 94 -3.54 10.06 23.39
C ASN A 94 -3.15 11.24 24.26
#